data_AF-A0A6I0DV56-F1
#
_entry.id   AF-A0A6I0DV56-F1
#
_cell.length_a   1.000
_cell.length_b   1.000
_cell.length_c   1.000
_cell.angle_alpha   90.00
_cell.angle_beta   90.00
_cell.angle_gamma   90.00
#
_symmetry.space_group_name_H-M   'P 1'
#
loop_
_entity.id
_entity.type
_entity.pdbx_description
1 polymer ?
#
loop_
_entity_poly.entity_id
_entity_poly.type
_entity_poly.pdbx_seq_one_letter_code
_entity_poly.pdbx_strand_id
1 'polypeptide(L)'
;MKKIIFFIFLYSLNCSNAISADISNQKTTDVNYTFSGSIGYSWIKADELVYDEDNRISHLIWKSQMPILNGKITADIGSDLTFSGNLNVGLTGSGNLHDYDWLSDVGGFSGYDFNNWTDHSLSETDLDRYISFDVALGHNFVINPQNTLNIHGGFKYTNVKWTAYGGDYVYSSTDFRDTEGTFSDGKVISYEQRLPALFIGSEWTTKLDRWSFSALGRVGVTVSGKDVDDHWLRNLRFNETFDSAPYFELQANASYSFNEQTSLYVTAGFEKHLKMRGDTQTFDHSDNTVSFVPDGAGASLQAATVSAGLKVKF
;
A
#
# COMPACT_ATOMS: atom_id res chain seq x y z
N MET A 1 -16.05 -27.46 14.98
CA MET A 1 -16.03 -26.13 15.63
C MET A 1 -14.75 -25.99 16.44
N LYS A 2 -13.68 -25.48 15.84
CA LYS A 2 -12.37 -25.28 16.48
C LYS A 2 -12.27 -23.80 16.87
N LYS A 3 -12.14 -23.53 18.18
CA LYS A 3 -11.88 -22.19 18.72
C LYS A 3 -10.41 -21.85 18.45
N ILE A 4 -10.18 -20.79 17.68
CA ILE A 4 -8.85 -20.20 17.49
C ILE A 4 -8.62 -19.23 18.65
N ILE A 5 -7.62 -19.52 19.48
CA ILE A 5 -7.16 -18.65 20.57
C ILE A 5 -6.04 -17.77 20.00
N PHE A 6 -6.24 -16.46 20.00
CA PHE A 6 -5.19 -15.48 19.71
C PHE A 6 -4.28 -15.34 20.94
N PHE A 7 -3.01 -15.75 20.82
CA PHE A 7 -1.98 -15.38 21.77
C PHE A 7 -1.36 -14.05 21.32
N ILE A 8 -1.56 -13.01 22.13
CA ILE A 8 -0.83 -11.74 22.02
C ILE A 8 0.51 -11.93 22.74
N PHE A 9 1.61 -11.90 22.00
CA PHE A 9 2.95 -11.83 22.57
C PHE A 9 3.27 -10.36 22.89
N LEU A 10 3.21 -9.98 24.17
CA LEU A 10 3.90 -8.80 24.67
C LEU A 10 5.37 -9.16 24.87
N TYR A 11 6.25 -8.69 23.99
CA TYR A 11 7.69 -8.66 24.27
C TYR A 11 8.02 -7.41 25.08
N SER A 12 8.44 -7.59 26.32
CA SER A 12 9.11 -6.55 27.11
C SER A 12 10.57 -6.44 26.66
N LEU A 13 10.94 -5.28 26.13
CA LEU A 13 12.34 -4.91 25.90
C LEU A 13 12.99 -4.66 27.27
N ASN A 14 13.77 -5.62 27.75
CA ASN A 14 14.72 -5.39 28.84
C ASN A 14 15.99 -4.77 28.23
N CYS A 15 16.12 -3.44 28.29
CA CYS A 15 17.39 -2.78 28.05
C CYS A 15 18.29 -2.92 29.28
N SER A 16 19.42 -3.59 29.10
CA SER A 16 20.49 -3.73 30.08
C SER A 16 21.07 -2.35 30.44
N ASN A 17 21.17 -2.07 31.73
CA ASN A 17 21.79 -0.86 32.28
C ASN A 17 23.30 -0.87 32.04
N ALA A 18 23.81 0.11 31.31
CA ALA A 18 25.20 0.56 31.41
C ALA A 18 25.20 1.93 32.11
N ILE A 19 25.75 1.96 33.33
CA ILE A 19 25.90 3.17 34.13
C ILE A 19 27.16 3.91 33.66
N SER A 20 27.01 5.17 33.27
CA SER A 20 28.06 6.17 33.45
C SER A 20 27.39 7.48 33.84
N ALA A 21 27.88 8.09 34.91
CA ALA A 21 27.30 9.26 35.54
C ALA A 21 27.88 10.56 34.95
N ASP A 22 27.00 11.51 34.63
CA ASP A 22 27.27 12.92 34.88
C ASP A 22 25.95 13.69 35.08
N ILE A 23 25.93 14.57 36.08
CA ILE A 23 24.75 15.25 36.62
C ILE A 23 24.57 16.59 35.90
N SER A 24 23.43 16.80 35.21
CA SER A 24 22.65 18.05 35.32
C SER A 24 21.32 17.98 34.57
N ASN A 25 20.25 18.42 35.24
CA ASN A 25 18.87 18.57 34.79
C ASN A 25 18.14 17.25 34.43
N GLN A 26 17.61 16.57 35.44
CA GLN A 26 16.39 15.78 35.26
C GLN A 26 15.25 16.73 34.87
N LYS A 27 15.15 17.04 33.57
CA LYS A 27 13.86 17.31 32.96
C LYS A 27 13.08 16.03 33.17
N THR A 28 12.05 16.04 34.00
CA THR A 28 11.03 14.99 33.95
C THR A 28 10.56 14.94 32.50
N THR A 29 10.97 13.91 31.77
CA THR A 29 10.47 13.67 30.42
C THR A 29 9.06 13.17 30.58
N ASP A 30 8.12 14.10 30.74
CA ASP A 30 6.71 13.80 30.61
C ASP A 30 6.50 13.36 29.16
N VAL A 31 6.48 12.04 28.96
CA VAL A 31 6.22 11.47 27.65
C VAL A 31 4.73 11.68 27.37
N ASN A 32 4.43 12.56 26.42
CA ASN A 32 3.06 12.83 26.03
C ASN A 32 2.66 11.84 24.93
N TYR A 33 1.52 11.19 25.09
CA TYR A 33 1.01 10.24 24.12
C TYR A 33 -0.24 10.77 23.45
N THR A 34 -0.32 10.60 22.14
CA THR A 34 -1.53 10.85 21.37
C THR A 34 -1.96 9.56 20.70
N PHE A 35 -3.17 9.12 20.99
CA PHE A 35 -3.84 8.05 20.27
C PHE A 35 -4.85 8.67 19.30
N SER A 36 -4.95 8.14 18.09
CA SER A 36 -5.96 8.52 17.12
C SER A 36 -6.55 7.28 16.47
N GLY A 37 -7.87 7.27 16.29
CA GLY A 37 -8.58 6.23 15.58
C GLY A 37 -9.58 6.84 14.61
N SER A 38 -9.66 6.32 13.39
CA SER A 38 -10.63 6.79 12.38
C SER A 38 -11.24 5.64 11.58
N ILE A 39 -12.41 5.93 11.02
CA ILE A 39 -13.03 5.16 9.95
C ILE A 39 -13.05 6.02 8.69
N GLY A 40 -12.86 5.39 7.54
CA GLY A 40 -12.82 6.07 6.28
C GLY A 40 -13.18 5.19 5.11
N TYR A 41 -12.84 5.69 3.93
CA TYR A 41 -13.01 5.01 2.67
C TYR A 41 -11.75 5.20 1.82
N SER A 42 -11.36 4.15 1.11
CA SER A 42 -10.14 4.11 0.31
C SER A 42 -10.42 3.59 -1.09
N TRP A 43 -9.76 4.19 -2.08
CA TRP A 43 -9.76 3.77 -3.48
C TRP A 43 -8.35 3.36 -3.86
N ILE A 44 -8.21 2.13 -4.36
CA ILE A 44 -6.93 1.51 -4.63
C ILE A 44 -6.84 1.09 -6.10
N LYS A 45 -5.65 1.26 -6.68
CA LYS A 45 -5.30 0.74 -7.99
C LYS A 45 -3.92 0.10 -7.92
N ALA A 46 -3.80 -1.14 -8.36
CA ALA A 46 -2.52 -1.77 -8.67
C ALA A 46 -2.41 -2.02 -10.18
N ASP A 47 -1.19 -1.89 -10.68
CA ASP A 47 -0.83 -2.31 -12.03
C ASP A 47 0.14 -3.49 -11.88
N GLU A 48 -0.12 -4.55 -12.63
CA GLU A 48 0.71 -5.74 -12.83
C GLU A 48 1.01 -5.83 -14.32
N LEU A 49 2.27 -6.04 -14.66
CA LEU A 49 2.80 -5.82 -16.00
C LEU A 49 3.74 -6.96 -16.35
N VAL A 50 3.62 -7.47 -17.58
CA VAL A 50 4.57 -8.42 -18.15
C VAL A 50 5.25 -7.78 -19.34
N TYR A 51 6.55 -8.04 -19.47
CA TYR A 51 7.39 -7.51 -20.52
C TYR A 51 8.10 -8.62 -21.27
N ASP A 52 8.23 -8.41 -22.57
CA ASP A 52 9.21 -9.10 -23.41
C ASP A 52 10.20 -8.04 -23.89
N GLU A 53 11.46 -8.19 -23.48
CA GLU A 53 12.46 -7.12 -23.52
C GLU A 53 11.92 -5.83 -22.88
N ASP A 54 11.83 -4.74 -23.65
CA ASP A 54 11.28 -3.45 -23.21
C ASP A 54 9.79 -3.25 -23.55
N ASN A 55 9.19 -4.20 -24.28
CA ASN A 55 7.80 -4.10 -24.70
C ASN A 55 6.88 -4.63 -23.62
N ARG A 56 5.88 -3.84 -23.20
CA ARG A 56 4.82 -4.32 -22.31
C ARG A 56 3.87 -5.22 -23.11
N ILE A 57 3.91 -6.51 -22.83
CA ILE A 57 3.11 -7.54 -23.52
C ILE A 57 1.85 -7.92 -22.76
N SER A 58 1.76 -7.64 -21.45
CA SER A 58 0.55 -7.82 -20.65
C SER A 58 0.40 -6.72 -19.61
N HIS A 59 -0.84 -6.35 -19.28
CA HIS A 59 -1.18 -5.32 -18.30
C HIS A 59 -2.49 -5.64 -17.56
N LEU A 60 -2.34 -6.16 -16.35
CA LEU A 60 -3.41 -6.38 -15.40
C LEU A 60 -3.60 -5.12 -14.53
N ILE A 61 -4.81 -4.56 -14.56
CA ILE A 61 -5.21 -3.36 -13.85
C ILE A 61 -6.25 -3.75 -12.80
N TRP A 62 -5.78 -3.84 -11.56
CA TRP A 62 -6.60 -4.13 -10.39
C TRP A 62 -7.12 -2.82 -9.80
N LYS A 63 -8.44 -2.65 -9.71
CA LYS A 63 -9.06 -1.49 -9.03
C LYS A 63 -10.02 -1.98 -7.98
N SER A 64 -10.02 -1.36 -6.81
CA SER A 64 -11.04 -1.63 -5.79
C SER A 64 -11.29 -0.42 -4.92
N GLN A 65 -12.34 -0.53 -4.12
CA GLN A 65 -12.66 0.45 -3.08
C GLN A 65 -13.19 -0.25 -1.83
N MET A 66 -12.90 0.33 -0.67
CA MET A 66 -13.15 -0.32 0.61
C MET A 66 -13.37 0.68 1.74
N PRO A 67 -14.20 0.35 2.74
CA PRO A 67 -14.10 0.96 4.06
C PRO A 67 -12.74 0.66 4.68
N ILE A 68 -12.18 1.61 5.42
CA ILE A 68 -10.88 1.47 6.08
C ILE A 68 -10.95 1.86 7.55
N LEU A 69 -10.25 1.09 8.37
CA LEU A 69 -10.00 1.41 9.77
C LEU A 69 -8.55 1.86 9.94
N ASN A 70 -8.36 2.95 10.67
CA ASN A 70 -7.05 3.50 10.93
C ASN A 70 -6.82 3.68 12.44
N GLY A 71 -5.61 3.36 12.89
CA GLY A 71 -5.12 3.62 14.24
C GLY A 71 -3.72 4.21 14.19
N LYS A 72 -3.48 5.32 14.91
CA LYS A 72 -2.19 6.00 15.01
C LYS A 72 -1.85 6.25 16.47
N ILE A 73 -0.61 5.98 16.83
CA ILE A 73 0.01 6.41 18.08
C ILE A 73 1.14 7.39 17.76
N THR A 74 1.27 8.44 18.56
CA THR A 74 2.41 9.35 18.52
C THR A 74 2.86 9.63 19.95
N ALA A 75 4.15 9.50 20.20
CA ALA A 75 4.78 9.76 21.49
C ALA A 75 5.82 10.87 21.32
N ASP A 76 5.72 11.92 22.13
CA ASP A 76 6.82 12.87 22.34
C ASP A 76 7.71 12.28 23.43
N ILE A 77 8.87 11.77 23.04
CA ILE A 77 9.78 11.03 23.92
C ILE A 77 10.84 11.94 24.55
N GLY A 78 10.61 13.26 24.52
CA GLY A 78 11.51 14.27 25.07
C GLY A 78 12.56 14.75 24.07
N SER A 79 13.17 15.90 24.38
CA SER A 79 14.17 16.55 23.50
C SER A 79 13.65 16.80 22.09
N ASP A 80 12.36 17.14 21.96
CA ASP A 80 11.66 17.38 20.70
C ASP A 80 11.62 16.16 19.76
N LEU A 81 11.95 14.96 20.25
CA LEU A 81 11.90 13.72 19.50
C LEU A 81 10.50 13.11 19.52
N THR A 82 10.06 12.63 18.37
CA THR A 82 8.77 11.98 18.19
C THR A 82 8.94 10.57 17.68
N PHE A 83 8.21 9.62 18.26
CA PHE A 83 7.96 8.33 17.66
C PHE A 83 6.50 8.27 17.20
N SER A 84 6.24 7.71 16.02
CA SER A 84 4.88 7.42 15.58
C SER A 84 4.76 6.03 14.99
N GLY A 85 3.65 5.37 15.26
CA GLY A 85 3.21 4.15 14.59
C GLY A 85 1.81 4.35 14.04
N ASN A 86 1.57 3.91 12.81
CA ASN A 86 0.29 4.03 12.14
C ASN A 86 -0.07 2.72 11.44
N LEU A 87 -1.34 2.34 11.50
CA LEU A 87 -1.88 1.11 10.94
C LEU A 87 -3.19 1.42 10.22
N ASN A 88 -3.29 0.97 8.98
CA ASN A 88 -4.46 0.98 8.14
C ASN A 88 -4.87 -0.47 7.84
N VAL A 89 -6.14 -0.78 8.06
CA VAL A 89 -6.73 -2.09 7.72
C VAL A 89 -7.97 -1.83 6.87
N GLY A 90 -7.91 -2.27 5.63
CA GLY A 90 -9.06 -2.32 4.74
C GLY A 90 -10.00 -3.44 5.16
N LEU A 91 -11.29 -3.13 5.21
CA LEU A 91 -12.32 -4.16 5.22
C LEU A 91 -12.46 -4.74 3.81
N THR A 92 -13.25 -5.81 3.67
CA THR A 92 -13.55 -6.39 2.36
C THR A 92 -14.10 -5.31 1.42
N GLY A 93 -13.54 -5.24 0.21
CA GLY A 93 -13.94 -4.30 -0.83
C GLY A 93 -14.31 -5.02 -2.11
N SER A 94 -14.94 -4.30 -3.03
CA SER A 94 -15.23 -4.77 -4.38
C SER A 94 -14.52 -3.91 -5.41
N GLY A 95 -14.42 -4.44 -6.62
CA GLY A 95 -13.61 -3.86 -7.66
C GLY A 95 -13.69 -4.63 -8.97
N ASN A 96 -12.76 -4.33 -9.87
CA ASN A 96 -12.61 -5.04 -11.13
C ASN A 96 -11.14 -5.25 -11.48
N LEU A 97 -10.92 -6.26 -12.30
CA LEU A 97 -9.70 -6.54 -13.01
C LEU A 97 -9.96 -6.27 -14.49
N HIS A 98 -9.14 -5.42 -15.09
CA HIS A 98 -8.99 -5.39 -16.54
C HIS A 98 -7.64 -6.00 -16.90
N ASP A 99 -7.63 -6.99 -17.77
CA ASP A 99 -6.42 -7.67 -18.23
C ASP A 99 -6.27 -7.48 -19.74
N TYR A 100 -5.13 -6.92 -20.18
CA TYR A 100 -4.86 -6.59 -21.58
C TYR A 100 -3.57 -7.26 -22.04
N ASP A 101 -3.57 -7.85 -23.22
CA ASP A 101 -2.36 -8.40 -23.84
C ASP A 101 -2.08 -7.82 -25.23
N TRP A 102 -0.80 -7.88 -25.62
CA TRP A 102 -0.28 -7.48 -26.93
C TRP A 102 0.48 -8.63 -27.57
N LEU A 103 -0.25 -9.52 -28.24
CA LEU A 103 0.30 -10.69 -28.91
C LEU A 103 0.83 -10.31 -30.30
N SER A 104 2.16 -10.33 -30.46
CA SER A 104 2.82 -9.87 -31.70
C SER A 104 2.59 -10.77 -32.92
N ASP A 105 2.14 -12.00 -32.70
CA ASP A 105 1.87 -13.02 -33.71
C ASP A 105 0.43 -12.97 -34.26
N VAL A 106 -0.45 -12.16 -33.67
CA VAL A 106 -1.83 -11.96 -34.11
C VAL A 106 -1.91 -11.07 -35.36
N GLY A 107 -2.73 -11.48 -36.33
CA GLY A 107 -3.05 -10.67 -37.51
C GLY A 107 -3.75 -9.36 -37.12
N GLY A 108 -3.24 -8.22 -37.57
CA GLY A 108 -3.75 -6.89 -37.21
C GLY A 108 -3.06 -6.23 -36.02
N PHE A 109 -2.12 -6.92 -35.37
CA PHE A 109 -1.22 -6.30 -34.40
C PHE A 109 -0.47 -5.12 -35.04
N SER A 110 -0.48 -3.98 -34.35
CA SER A 110 0.04 -2.70 -34.86
C SER A 110 1.01 -2.02 -33.88
N GLY A 111 1.58 -2.78 -32.94
CA GLY A 111 2.54 -2.33 -31.94
C GLY A 111 1.97 -2.27 -30.52
N TYR A 112 2.82 -1.89 -29.57
CA TYR A 112 2.55 -1.96 -28.13
C TYR A 112 1.88 -0.72 -27.51
N ASP A 113 1.34 0.17 -28.35
CA ASP A 113 0.51 1.27 -27.86
C ASP A 113 -0.72 0.73 -27.13
N PHE A 114 -1.15 1.41 -26.06
CA PHE A 114 -2.18 0.87 -25.17
C PHE A 114 -3.48 0.50 -25.90
N ASN A 115 -3.88 1.26 -26.93
CA ASN A 115 -5.13 1.00 -27.66
C ASN A 115 -5.03 -0.14 -28.69
N ASN A 116 -3.82 -0.65 -28.94
CA ASN A 116 -3.53 -1.71 -29.90
C ASN A 116 -3.52 -3.11 -29.26
N TRP A 117 -4.07 -3.26 -28.03
CA TRP A 117 -4.22 -4.55 -27.37
C TRP A 117 -4.92 -5.56 -28.30
N THR A 118 -4.46 -6.80 -28.29
CA THR A 118 -5.04 -7.89 -29.08
C THR A 118 -6.11 -8.63 -28.28
N ASP A 119 -5.92 -8.69 -26.97
CA ASP A 119 -6.76 -9.43 -26.05
C ASP A 119 -7.11 -8.55 -24.85
N HIS A 120 -8.37 -8.60 -24.42
CA HIS A 120 -8.85 -7.90 -23.24
C HIS A 120 -9.86 -8.77 -22.49
N SER A 121 -9.71 -8.86 -21.18
CA SER A 121 -10.72 -9.44 -20.31
C SER A 121 -11.10 -8.51 -19.15
N LEU A 122 -12.34 -8.67 -18.67
CA LEU A 122 -12.91 -7.90 -17.57
C LEU A 122 -13.57 -8.85 -16.58
N SER A 123 -13.08 -8.85 -15.34
CA SER A 123 -13.64 -9.65 -14.25
C SER A 123 -14.03 -8.78 -13.06
N GLU A 124 -15.12 -9.14 -12.40
CA GLU A 124 -15.44 -8.63 -11.07
C GLU A 124 -14.39 -9.13 -10.07
N THR A 125 -14.07 -8.32 -9.07
CA THR A 125 -12.96 -8.60 -8.17
C THR A 125 -13.31 -8.27 -6.72
N ASP A 126 -12.98 -9.20 -5.83
CA ASP A 126 -12.97 -8.95 -4.40
C ASP A 126 -11.59 -8.51 -3.94
N LEU A 127 -11.57 -7.49 -3.09
CA LEU A 127 -10.39 -7.12 -2.33
C LEU A 127 -10.38 -7.93 -1.02
N ASP A 128 -9.61 -9.01 -1.03
CA ASP A 128 -9.48 -9.95 0.09
C ASP A 128 -8.74 -9.36 1.28
N ARG A 129 -7.77 -8.48 1.03
CA ARG A 129 -6.93 -7.91 2.07
C ARG A 129 -6.32 -6.59 1.65
N TYR A 130 -6.32 -5.62 2.56
CA TYR A 130 -5.44 -4.46 2.51
C TYR A 130 -4.95 -4.15 3.92
N ILE A 131 -3.63 -4.22 4.13
CA ILE A 131 -2.98 -3.86 5.39
C ILE A 131 -1.80 -2.97 5.04
N SER A 132 -1.75 -1.78 5.63
CA SER A 132 -0.59 -0.89 5.51
C SER A 132 -0.20 -0.38 6.89
N PHE A 133 1.07 -0.48 7.26
CA PHE A 133 1.56 0.10 8.50
C PHE A 133 2.86 0.87 8.27
N ASP A 134 3.10 1.87 9.09
CA ASP A 134 4.35 2.62 9.12
C ASP A 134 4.79 2.94 10.54
N VAL A 135 6.10 3.04 10.71
CA VAL A 135 6.75 3.55 11.92
C VAL A 135 7.73 4.65 11.53
N ALA A 136 7.80 5.71 12.31
CA ALA A 136 8.70 6.83 12.06
C ALA A 136 9.30 7.37 13.35
N LEU A 137 10.55 7.81 13.23
CA LEU A 137 11.25 8.63 14.22
C LEU A 137 11.46 10.01 13.63
N GLY A 138 11.17 11.05 14.40
CA GLY A 138 11.23 12.42 13.94
C GLY A 138 11.68 13.40 15.01
N HIS A 139 11.91 14.63 14.56
CA HIS A 139 12.29 15.75 15.40
C HIS A 139 11.38 16.95 15.09
N ASN A 140 10.81 17.55 16.13
CA ASN A 140 9.97 18.74 16.04
C ASN A 140 10.83 20.01 16.04
N PHE A 141 10.65 20.86 15.04
CA PHE A 141 11.21 22.20 14.97
C PHE A 141 10.09 23.21 15.20
N VAL A 142 10.12 23.89 16.34
CA VAL A 142 9.16 24.96 16.65
C VAL A 142 9.56 26.20 15.86
N ILE A 143 8.78 26.55 14.84
CA ILE A 143 9.02 27.74 14.00
C ILE A 143 8.52 28.99 14.74
N ASN A 144 7.34 28.90 15.34
CA ASN A 144 6.72 29.92 16.18
C ASN A 144 5.64 29.26 17.07
N PRO A 145 4.97 29.99 17.99
CA PRO A 145 4.01 29.39 18.92
C PRO A 145 2.85 28.61 18.28
N GLN A 146 2.50 28.93 17.04
CA GLN A 146 1.41 28.29 16.30
C GLN A 146 1.91 27.19 15.35
N ASN A 147 3.18 27.20 14.94
CA ASN A 147 3.69 26.39 13.84
C ASN A 147 4.84 25.49 14.27
N THR A 148 4.70 24.20 13.97
CA THR A 148 5.73 23.17 14.17
C THR A 148 6.00 22.46 12.85
N LEU A 149 7.27 22.22 12.54
CA LEU A 149 7.70 21.35 11.45
C LEU A 149 8.34 20.10 12.05
N ASN A 150 7.76 18.94 11.82
CA ASN A 150 8.37 17.67 12.14
C ASN A 150 9.16 17.18 10.92
N ILE A 151 10.42 16.80 11.09
CA ILE A 151 11.22 16.09 10.07
C ILE A 151 11.44 14.68 10.57
N HIS A 152 11.17 13.68 9.74
CA HIS A 152 11.20 12.28 10.15
C HIS A 152 11.70 11.32 9.08
N GLY A 153 12.13 10.14 9.52
CA GLY A 153 12.44 9.00 8.68
C GLY A 153 11.79 7.73 9.24
N GLY A 154 11.48 6.78 8.37
CA GLY A 154 10.72 5.62 8.78
C GLY A 154 10.69 4.47 7.78
N PHE A 155 9.93 3.46 8.18
CA PHE A 155 9.66 2.25 7.40
C PHE A 155 8.16 2.09 7.25
N LYS A 156 7.73 1.65 6.07
CA LYS A 156 6.35 1.32 5.73
C LYS A 156 6.29 -0.07 5.12
N TYR A 157 5.19 -0.77 5.34
CA TYR A 157 4.88 -2.01 4.66
C TYR A 157 3.42 -2.00 4.24
N THR A 158 3.17 -2.26 2.96
CA THR A 158 1.83 -2.42 2.40
C THR A 158 1.68 -3.84 1.84
N ASN A 159 0.59 -4.51 2.19
CA ASN A 159 0.20 -5.79 1.61
C ASN A 159 -1.26 -5.74 1.17
N VAL A 160 -1.48 -6.13 -0.07
CA VAL A 160 -2.78 -6.08 -0.69
C VAL A 160 -3.03 -7.36 -1.47
N LYS A 161 -4.26 -7.87 -1.45
CA LYS A 161 -4.64 -9.10 -2.14
C LYS A 161 -6.02 -8.99 -2.75
N TRP A 162 -6.14 -9.49 -3.98
CA TRP A 162 -7.36 -9.59 -4.75
C TRP A 162 -7.65 -11.02 -5.21
N THR A 163 -8.92 -11.28 -5.50
CA THR A 163 -9.37 -12.43 -6.28
C THR A 163 -10.44 -11.99 -7.29
N ALA A 164 -10.17 -12.23 -8.57
CA ALA A 164 -11.08 -12.01 -9.69
C ALA A 164 -11.94 -13.27 -9.96
N TYR A 165 -13.20 -13.06 -10.33
CA TYR A 165 -14.18 -14.11 -10.60
C TYR A 165 -14.93 -13.86 -11.91
N GLY A 166 -15.20 -14.93 -12.65
CA GLY A 166 -15.95 -14.88 -13.91
C GLY A 166 -15.46 -13.78 -14.84
N GLY A 167 -16.40 -13.16 -15.55
CA GLY A 167 -16.12 -12.03 -16.44
C GLY A 167 -16.20 -12.37 -17.92
N ASP A 168 -16.03 -11.35 -18.73
CA ASP A 168 -16.10 -11.41 -20.19
C ASP A 168 -14.72 -11.20 -20.81
N TYR A 169 -14.52 -11.73 -22.01
CA TYR A 169 -13.29 -11.52 -22.77
C TYR A 169 -13.55 -11.25 -24.25
N VAL A 170 -12.64 -10.49 -24.85
CA VAL A 170 -12.52 -10.25 -26.29
C VAL A 170 -11.07 -10.54 -26.67
N TYR A 171 -10.88 -11.63 -27.38
CA TYR A 171 -9.58 -12.20 -27.74
C TYR A 171 -9.38 -12.25 -29.25
N SER A 172 -8.13 -12.42 -29.66
CA SER A 172 -7.75 -12.61 -31.06
C SER A 172 -7.31 -14.05 -31.30
N SER A 173 -8.23 -14.92 -31.72
CA SER A 173 -7.91 -16.34 -31.98
C SER A 173 -7.62 -16.62 -33.45
N THR A 174 -8.41 -16.05 -34.37
CA THR A 174 -8.21 -16.20 -35.82
C THR A 174 -7.88 -14.87 -36.47
N ASP A 175 -8.66 -13.84 -36.15
CA ASP A 175 -8.50 -12.46 -36.60
C ASP A 175 -8.43 -11.50 -35.40
N PHE A 176 -8.14 -10.22 -35.64
CA PHE A 176 -8.05 -9.20 -34.60
C PHE A 176 -9.38 -9.03 -33.85
N ARG A 177 -9.39 -9.37 -32.56
CA ARG A 177 -10.53 -9.24 -31.63
C ARG A 177 -11.80 -9.92 -32.13
N ASP A 178 -11.63 -11.13 -32.66
CA ASP A 178 -12.69 -11.91 -33.31
C ASP A 178 -13.44 -12.86 -32.37
N THR A 179 -12.90 -13.08 -31.17
CA THR A 179 -13.36 -14.13 -30.26
C THR A 179 -13.89 -13.52 -28.97
N GLU A 180 -15.20 -13.53 -28.82
CA GLU A 180 -15.86 -13.05 -27.60
C GLU A 180 -16.40 -14.21 -26.77
N GLY A 181 -16.36 -14.09 -25.45
CA GLY A 181 -16.93 -15.10 -24.57
C GLY A 181 -16.92 -14.71 -23.11
N THR A 182 -17.27 -15.67 -22.27
CA THR A 182 -17.36 -15.50 -20.82
C THR A 182 -16.57 -16.58 -20.10
N PHE A 183 -15.97 -16.23 -18.97
CA PHE A 183 -15.44 -17.21 -18.03
C PHE A 183 -16.57 -17.85 -17.24
N SER A 184 -16.31 -19.03 -16.67
CA SER A 184 -17.23 -19.61 -15.69
C SER A 184 -17.20 -18.82 -14.38
N ASP A 185 -18.28 -18.88 -13.58
CA ASP A 185 -18.47 -18.11 -12.33
C ASP A 185 -17.44 -18.41 -11.19
N GLY A 186 -16.36 -19.12 -11.49
CA GLY A 186 -15.28 -19.45 -10.56
C GLY A 186 -14.18 -18.41 -10.49
N LYS A 187 -13.15 -18.71 -9.69
CA LYS A 187 -11.93 -17.91 -9.62
C LYS A 187 -11.21 -17.92 -10.97
N VAL A 188 -10.80 -16.74 -11.42
CA VAL A 188 -10.01 -16.57 -12.64
C VAL A 188 -8.55 -16.33 -12.26
N ILE A 189 -8.28 -15.24 -11.54
CA ILE A 189 -6.94 -14.86 -11.08
C ILE A 189 -6.98 -14.43 -9.60
N SER A 190 -5.97 -14.80 -8.81
CA SER A 190 -5.70 -14.19 -7.50
C SER A 190 -4.36 -13.49 -7.51
N TYR A 191 -4.29 -12.26 -7.01
CA TYR A 191 -3.07 -11.46 -7.03
C TYR A 191 -2.76 -10.85 -5.66
N GLU A 192 -1.52 -10.94 -5.18
CA GLU A 192 -1.07 -10.38 -3.90
C GLU A 192 0.23 -9.60 -4.05
N GLN A 193 0.27 -8.32 -3.65
CA GLN A 193 1.50 -7.52 -3.57
C GLN A 193 1.99 -7.33 -2.13
N ARG A 194 3.31 -7.31 -1.94
CA ARG A 194 4.01 -7.01 -0.67
C ARG A 194 5.07 -5.96 -0.93
N LEU A 195 4.88 -4.77 -0.37
CA LEU A 195 5.64 -3.57 -0.69
C LEU A 195 6.24 -2.94 0.58
N PRO A 196 7.46 -3.36 0.98
CA PRO A 196 8.23 -2.63 1.98
C PRO A 196 8.76 -1.33 1.39
N ALA A 197 8.77 -0.24 2.15
CA ALA A 197 9.37 1.03 1.74
C ALA A 197 10.10 1.71 2.89
N LEU A 198 11.20 2.37 2.57
CA LEU A 198 11.91 3.30 3.46
C LEU A 198 11.61 4.72 3.00
N PHE A 199 11.38 5.63 3.95
CA PHE A 199 11.04 7.00 3.63
C PHE A 199 11.71 8.02 4.54
N ILE A 200 11.84 9.23 4.01
CA ILE A 200 12.02 10.47 4.77
C ILE A 200 10.86 11.40 4.46
N GLY A 201 10.54 12.29 5.38
CA GLY A 201 9.44 13.20 5.18
C GLY A 201 9.41 14.34 6.18
N SER A 202 8.39 15.17 6.00
CA SER A 202 8.08 16.24 6.92
C SER A 202 6.59 16.39 7.13
N GLU A 203 6.20 16.85 8.30
CA GLU A 203 4.83 17.23 8.63
C GLU A 203 4.84 18.65 9.21
N TRP A 204 4.21 19.59 8.52
CA TRP A 204 3.95 20.91 9.05
C TRP A 204 2.60 20.90 9.77
N THR A 205 2.56 21.45 10.98
CA THR A 205 1.34 21.60 11.77
C THR A 205 1.17 23.06 12.18
N THR A 206 -0.02 23.60 11.98
CA THR A 206 -0.41 24.94 12.46
C THR A 206 -1.63 24.87 13.38
N LYS A 207 -1.62 25.64 14.47
CA LYS A 207 -2.71 25.72 15.46
C LYS A 207 -3.32 27.12 15.46
N LEU A 208 -4.64 27.19 15.35
CA LEU A 208 -5.44 28.42 15.35
C LEU A 208 -6.64 28.23 16.28
N ASP A 209 -6.57 28.79 17.49
CA ASP A 209 -7.55 28.58 18.55
C ASP A 209 -7.81 27.08 18.81
N ARG A 210 -9.04 26.63 18.51
CA ARG A 210 -9.47 25.23 18.65
C ARG A 210 -9.17 24.38 17.42
N TRP A 211 -8.66 24.97 16.34
CA TRP A 211 -8.33 24.27 15.11
C TRP A 211 -6.85 23.92 15.03
N SER A 212 -6.56 22.78 14.43
CA SER A 212 -5.21 22.39 14.03
C SER A 212 -5.26 21.86 12.60
N PHE A 213 -4.33 22.28 11.76
CA PHE A 213 -4.18 21.77 10.41
C PHE A 213 -2.80 21.16 10.27
N SER A 214 -2.67 20.03 9.59
CA SER A 214 -1.36 19.49 9.21
C SER A 214 -1.30 19.09 7.75
N ALA A 215 -0.10 19.21 7.20
CA ALA A 215 0.25 18.77 5.86
C ALA A 215 1.54 17.94 5.95
N LEU A 216 1.47 16.70 5.52
CA LEU A 216 2.57 15.74 5.52
C LEU A 216 2.95 15.39 4.08
N GLY A 217 4.26 15.33 3.84
CA GLY A 217 4.85 14.83 2.61
C GLY A 217 6.00 13.90 2.92
N ARG A 218 6.00 12.72 2.30
CA ARG A 218 7.05 11.71 2.41
C ARG A 218 7.50 11.30 1.02
N VAL A 219 8.79 11.06 0.87
CA VAL A 219 9.42 10.48 -0.32
C VAL A 219 10.36 9.37 0.12
N GLY A 220 10.52 8.37 -0.73
CA GLY A 220 11.24 7.17 -0.34
C GLY A 220 11.44 6.20 -1.48
N VAL A 221 11.73 4.97 -1.10
CA VAL A 221 12.03 3.88 -2.01
C VAL A 221 11.31 2.63 -1.52
N THR A 222 10.53 2.01 -2.39
CA THR A 222 10.03 0.64 -2.23
C THR A 222 11.21 -0.30 -2.44
N VAL A 223 11.44 -1.21 -1.50
CA VAL A 223 12.60 -2.12 -1.51
C VAL A 223 12.12 -3.56 -1.44
N SER A 224 12.67 -4.42 -2.28
CA SER A 224 12.36 -5.86 -2.28
C SER A 224 10.85 -6.13 -2.38
N GLY A 225 10.17 -5.39 -3.27
CA GLY A 225 8.77 -5.62 -3.58
C GLY A 225 8.59 -7.03 -4.13
N LYS A 226 7.44 -7.64 -3.86
CA LYS A 226 7.09 -8.96 -4.38
C LYS A 226 5.62 -9.01 -4.72
N ASP A 227 5.27 -9.89 -5.63
CA ASP A 227 3.91 -10.34 -5.78
C ASP A 227 3.80 -11.86 -5.97
N VAL A 228 2.56 -12.31 -6.03
CA VAL A 228 2.15 -13.66 -6.38
C VAL A 228 0.87 -13.56 -7.19
N ASP A 229 0.87 -14.16 -8.37
CA ASP A 229 -0.28 -14.30 -9.25
C ASP A 229 -0.61 -15.79 -9.43
N ASP A 230 -1.84 -16.18 -9.11
CA ASP A 230 -2.40 -17.50 -9.39
C ASP A 230 -3.44 -17.43 -10.51
N HIS A 231 -3.11 -17.99 -11.68
CA HIS A 231 -4.02 -18.17 -12.81
C HIS A 231 -4.74 -19.52 -12.69
N TRP A 232 -5.90 -19.52 -12.04
CA TRP A 232 -6.65 -20.72 -11.64
C TRP A 232 -7.15 -21.56 -12.82
N LEU A 233 -7.49 -20.92 -13.94
CA LEU A 233 -7.96 -21.63 -15.14
C LEU A 233 -6.84 -22.29 -15.94
N ARG A 234 -5.59 -21.86 -15.73
CA ARG A 234 -4.40 -22.34 -16.46
C ARG A 234 -3.49 -23.22 -15.61
N ASN A 235 -3.76 -23.34 -14.31
CA ASN A 235 -2.87 -24.00 -13.35
C ASN A 235 -1.45 -23.40 -13.33
N LEU A 236 -1.35 -22.08 -13.52
CA LEU A 236 -0.09 -21.35 -13.47
C LEU A 236 -0.01 -20.52 -12.19
N ARG A 237 1.19 -20.45 -11.63
CA ARG A 237 1.55 -19.46 -10.61
C ARG A 237 2.75 -18.66 -11.06
N PHE A 238 2.70 -17.35 -10.87
CA PHE A 238 3.81 -16.44 -11.03
C PHE A 238 4.23 -15.90 -9.66
N ASN A 239 5.54 -15.83 -9.45
CA ASN A 239 6.13 -15.19 -8.29
C ASN A 239 7.18 -14.19 -8.78
N GLU A 240 6.96 -12.91 -8.51
CA GLU A 240 7.87 -11.87 -8.94
C GLU A 240 8.66 -11.30 -7.76
N THR A 241 9.88 -10.89 -8.07
CA THR A 241 10.70 -10.08 -7.16
C THR A 241 11.15 -8.82 -7.87
N PHE A 242 10.89 -7.69 -7.23
CA PHE A 242 11.06 -6.38 -7.84
C PHE A 242 12.31 -5.65 -7.34
N ASP A 243 12.95 -4.97 -8.28
CA ASP A 243 13.94 -3.95 -8.02
C ASP A 243 13.33 -2.77 -7.25
N SER A 244 14.22 -1.98 -6.67
CA SER A 244 13.83 -0.81 -5.90
C SER A 244 13.23 0.28 -6.79
N ALA A 245 12.11 0.88 -6.37
CA ALA A 245 11.47 1.96 -7.11
C ALA A 245 11.04 3.10 -6.19
N PRO A 246 10.92 4.34 -6.70
CA PRO A 246 10.51 5.47 -5.89
C PRO A 246 9.13 5.28 -5.22
N TYR A 247 8.96 5.89 -4.06
CA TYR A 247 7.71 5.95 -3.31
C TYR A 247 7.44 7.40 -2.89
N PHE A 248 6.16 7.80 -2.84
CA PHE A 248 5.76 9.03 -2.17
C PHE A 248 4.39 8.93 -1.52
N GLU A 249 4.17 9.81 -0.54
CA GLU A 249 2.92 9.95 0.20
C GLU A 249 2.66 11.40 0.55
N LEU A 250 1.39 11.80 0.44
CA LEU A 250 0.89 13.11 0.80
C LEU A 250 -0.33 12.95 1.71
N GLN A 251 -0.42 13.77 2.75
CA GLN A 251 -1.56 13.76 3.66
C GLN A 251 -1.90 15.17 4.13
N ALA A 252 -3.19 15.47 4.24
CA ALA A 252 -3.70 16.68 4.86
C ALA A 252 -4.68 16.31 5.97
N ASN A 253 -4.59 17.01 7.11
CA ASN A 253 -5.44 16.81 8.27
C ASN A 253 -6.04 18.14 8.74
N ALA A 254 -7.32 18.12 9.12
CA ALA A 254 -7.95 19.19 9.87
C ALA A 254 -8.54 18.61 11.15
N SER A 255 -8.21 19.20 12.29
CA SER A 255 -8.66 18.78 13.62
C SER A 255 -9.34 19.93 14.36
N TYR A 256 -10.42 19.65 15.09
CA TYR A 256 -11.08 20.57 16.01
C TYR A 256 -11.07 20.01 17.43
N SER A 257 -10.51 20.78 18.37
CA SER A 257 -10.40 20.42 19.78
C SER A 257 -11.65 20.81 20.55
N PHE A 258 -12.32 19.81 21.14
CA PHE A 258 -13.45 20.03 22.04
C PHE A 258 -13.00 20.51 23.42
N ASN A 259 -11.87 19.96 23.88
CA ASN A 259 -11.19 20.30 25.10
C ASN A 259 -9.68 20.09 24.89
N GLU A 260 -8.88 20.18 25.96
CA GLU A 260 -7.42 20.06 25.87
C GLU A 260 -6.92 18.68 25.42
N GLN A 261 -7.72 17.64 25.65
CA GLN A 261 -7.34 16.24 25.47
C GLN A 261 -7.97 15.61 24.22
N THR A 262 -9.16 16.05 23.80
CA THR A 262 -9.96 15.39 22.77
C THR A 262 -10.21 16.31 21.56
N SER A 263 -9.95 15.78 20.37
CA SER A 263 -10.24 16.45 19.10
C SER A 263 -10.96 15.51 18.13
N LEU A 264 -11.88 16.04 17.32
CA LEU A 264 -12.33 15.39 16.08
C LEU A 264 -11.36 15.76 14.97
N TYR A 265 -11.10 14.85 14.04
CA TYR A 265 -10.31 15.15 12.86
C TYR A 265 -10.87 14.52 11.59
N VAL A 266 -10.51 15.13 10.46
CA VAL A 266 -10.68 14.60 9.11
C VAL A 266 -9.31 14.57 8.45
N THR A 267 -9.04 13.49 7.72
CA THR A 267 -7.79 13.29 6.97
C THR A 267 -8.10 12.92 5.53
N ALA A 268 -7.32 13.48 4.61
CA ALA A 268 -7.22 13.00 3.23
C ALA A 268 -5.76 12.61 2.94
N GLY A 269 -5.53 11.47 2.32
CA GLY A 269 -4.19 10.95 2.02
C GLY A 269 -4.11 10.29 0.65
N PHE A 270 -2.93 10.35 0.05
CA PHE A 270 -2.59 9.68 -1.19
C PHE A 270 -1.20 9.08 -1.08
N GLU A 271 -1.05 7.81 -1.48
CA GLU A 271 0.24 7.12 -1.56
C GLU A 271 0.46 6.52 -2.95
N LYS A 272 1.72 6.43 -3.36
CA LYS A 272 2.11 5.76 -4.60
C LYS A 272 3.46 5.08 -4.48
N HIS A 273 3.46 3.77 -4.71
CA HIS A 273 4.63 3.00 -5.10
C HIS A 273 4.74 3.10 -6.63
N LEU A 274 5.80 3.73 -7.12
CA LEU A 274 6.01 3.88 -8.57
C LEU A 274 6.31 2.52 -9.21
N LYS A 275 6.21 2.49 -10.54
CA LYS A 275 6.47 1.30 -11.35
C LYS A 275 7.83 0.70 -10.98
N MET A 276 7.79 -0.54 -10.50
CA MET A 276 8.94 -1.40 -10.31
C MET A 276 9.10 -2.31 -11.52
N ARG A 277 10.33 -2.77 -11.75
CA ARG A 277 10.72 -3.81 -12.71
C ARG A 277 11.28 -4.98 -11.92
N GLY A 278 11.22 -6.19 -12.45
CA GLY A 278 11.62 -7.36 -11.69
C GLY A 278 11.60 -8.65 -12.47
N ASP A 279 12.08 -9.69 -11.82
CA ASP A 279 12.18 -11.04 -12.37
C ASP A 279 10.89 -11.81 -12.11
N THR A 280 10.52 -12.69 -13.04
CA THR A 280 9.38 -13.62 -12.93
C THR A 280 9.87 -15.06 -12.77
N GLN A 281 9.27 -15.78 -11.82
CA GLN A 281 9.30 -17.24 -11.78
C GLN A 281 7.91 -17.79 -12.07
N THR A 282 7.78 -18.57 -13.13
CA THR A 282 6.53 -19.24 -13.49
C THR A 282 6.59 -20.70 -13.06
N PHE A 283 5.55 -21.16 -12.39
CA PHE A 283 5.32 -22.54 -11.98
C PHE A 283 4.12 -23.06 -12.76
N ASP A 284 4.35 -24.06 -13.62
CA ASP A 284 3.28 -24.77 -14.32
C ASP A 284 2.91 -26.02 -13.52
N HIS A 285 1.73 -26.03 -12.92
CA HIS A 285 1.26 -27.15 -12.12
C HIS A 285 0.64 -28.28 -12.96
N SER A 286 0.44 -28.07 -14.27
CA SER A 286 -0.06 -29.10 -15.17
C SER A 286 1.02 -30.15 -15.48
N ASP A 287 2.28 -29.74 -15.60
CA ASP A 287 3.42 -30.61 -15.89
C ASP A 287 4.57 -30.54 -14.86
N ASN A 288 4.43 -29.71 -13.82
CA ASN A 288 5.42 -29.45 -12.76
C ASN A 288 6.73 -28.81 -13.25
N THR A 289 6.68 -28.01 -14.31
CA THR A 289 7.84 -27.25 -14.78
C THR A 289 7.96 -25.88 -14.08
N VAL A 290 9.18 -25.35 -14.07
CA VAL A 290 9.51 -24.02 -13.56
C VAL A 290 10.36 -23.29 -14.58
N SER A 291 9.98 -22.07 -14.91
CA SER A 291 10.76 -21.18 -15.78
C SER A 291 11.08 -19.86 -15.09
N PHE A 292 12.13 -19.20 -15.56
CA PHE A 292 12.62 -17.93 -15.04
C PHE A 292 12.82 -16.95 -16.17
N VAL A 293 12.28 -15.74 -16.03
CA VAL A 293 12.45 -14.64 -16.96
C VAL A 293 13.01 -13.44 -16.19
N PRO A 294 14.29 -13.06 -16.41
CA PRO A 294 14.85 -11.88 -15.78
C PRO A 294 14.20 -10.63 -16.36
N ASP A 295 13.95 -9.63 -15.52
CA ASP A 295 13.34 -8.36 -15.91
C ASP A 295 12.04 -8.54 -16.74
N GLY A 296 11.27 -9.59 -16.47
CA GLY A 296 10.04 -9.93 -17.19
C GLY A 296 8.79 -9.26 -16.62
N ALA A 297 8.87 -8.67 -15.43
CA ALA A 297 7.71 -8.17 -14.70
C ALA A 297 7.77 -6.67 -14.41
N GLY A 298 6.63 -6.13 -14.02
CA GLY A 298 6.54 -4.85 -13.35
C GLY A 298 5.27 -4.73 -12.50
N ALA A 299 5.35 -3.90 -11.47
CA ALA A 299 4.25 -3.68 -10.56
C ALA A 299 4.20 -2.22 -10.10
N SER A 300 3.00 -1.69 -9.81
CA SER A 300 2.83 -0.42 -9.13
C SER A 300 1.58 -0.43 -8.26
N LEU A 301 1.53 0.47 -7.27
CA LEU A 301 0.37 0.60 -6.38
C LEU A 301 0.09 2.07 -6.07
N GLN A 302 -1.17 2.45 -6.05
CA GLN A 302 -1.62 3.73 -5.50
C GLN A 302 -2.91 3.58 -4.69
N ALA A 303 -3.02 4.35 -3.61
CA ALA A 303 -4.23 4.42 -2.80
C ALA A 303 -4.55 5.86 -2.41
N ALA A 304 -5.82 6.22 -2.52
CA ALA A 304 -6.38 7.48 -2.02
C ALA A 304 -7.33 7.18 -0.88
N THR A 305 -7.20 7.86 0.25
CA THR A 305 -8.00 7.59 1.46
C THR A 305 -8.56 8.87 2.06
N VAL A 306 -9.83 8.84 2.45
CA VAL A 306 -10.47 9.89 3.25
C VAL A 306 -11.02 9.26 4.52
N SER A 307 -10.73 9.84 5.68
CA SER A 307 -11.22 9.32 6.97
C SER A 307 -11.58 10.43 7.95
N ALA A 308 -12.42 10.08 8.93
CA ALA A 308 -12.75 10.94 10.05
C ALA A 308 -12.67 10.16 11.37
N GLY A 309 -12.21 10.80 12.43
CA GLY A 309 -11.92 10.11 13.67
C GLY A 309 -11.69 11.00 14.88
N LEU A 310 -11.31 10.36 15.97
CA LEU A 310 -11.05 11.00 17.26
C LEU A 310 -9.56 10.90 17.62
N LYS A 311 -9.04 11.98 18.17
CA LYS A 311 -7.69 12.10 18.72
C LYS A 311 -7.80 12.34 20.21
N VAL A 312 -7.07 11.57 21.00
CA VAL A 312 -7.02 11.66 22.47
C VAL A 312 -5.57 11.79 22.92
N LYS A 313 -5.28 12.81 23.75
CA LYS A 313 -3.98 13.06 24.35
C LYS A 313 -3.95 12.64 25.81
N PHE A 314 -2.85 12.04 26.23
CA PHE A 314 -2.56 11.58 27.58
C PHE A 314 -1.23 12.17 28.05
#